data_AF-A0ABD1T330-F1
#
_entry.id   AF-A0ABD1T330-F1
#
_cell.length_a   1.000
_cell.length_b   1.000
_cell.length_c   1.000
_cell.angle_alpha   90.00
_cell.angle_beta   90.00
_cell.angle_gamma   90.00
#
_symmetry.space_group_name_H-M   'P 1'
#
loop_
_entity.id
_entity.type
_entity.pdbx_description
1 polymer ?
#
loop_
_entity_poly.entity_id
_entity_poly.type
_entity_poly.pdbx_seq_one_letter_code
_entity_poly.pdbx_strand_id
1 'polypeptide(L)'
;MDSYTIYSVTLLIISSLLSFHSNVTDGAGSVFFLDNPKHHYLRPPAPEPQIDTLSLPEVGAAASVLLGFAPHSTLCAASSSKLNGVLMPNPFDRPRSVFMLEVTGAIDSDLVVDLDNSIFTSARRTKVMGSEHRVDVQLSDEDEVSVVSLNDLLSYAELSDKELSDFASWLGGSYVEDASGPVNGELIIPMENGANLRLFMSKNADKEFIRSLVSLIHNIQRAINIHQELSESVHSPAELITGKFDGIKVLQDHYGTEGVAENGLELFVTSVSKIFDSLQAAYKGQIVGVVIYGETLAPESENVLNVVVTSRPSTRLLEETKVSANFTTIAEVVLVRRTLAWITGIILLISTLLGIYFLLYMPLTKDTLLYSNVKLD
;
A
#
# COMPACT_ATOMS: atom_id res chain seq x y z
N MET A 1 -54.38 26.59 -9.18
CA MET A 1 -53.24 25.68 -9.36
C MET A 1 -53.81 24.44 -10.00
N ASP A 2 -53.56 24.28 -11.30
CA ASP A 2 -54.23 23.29 -12.12
C ASP A 2 -53.75 21.89 -11.75
N SER A 3 -54.68 20.93 -11.69
CA SER A 3 -54.39 19.55 -11.32
C SER A 3 -53.27 18.95 -12.18
N TYR A 4 -53.14 19.38 -13.43
CA TYR A 4 -52.06 19.01 -14.35
C TYR A 4 -50.66 19.43 -13.87
N THR A 5 -50.54 20.62 -13.27
CA THR A 5 -49.28 21.13 -12.74
C THR A 5 -48.87 20.36 -11.49
N ILE A 6 -49.85 19.98 -10.66
CA ILE A 6 -49.61 19.17 -9.46
C ILE A 6 -49.08 17.79 -9.88
N TYR A 7 -49.72 17.09 -10.82
CA TYR A 7 -49.25 15.77 -11.30
C TYR A 7 -47.86 15.82 -11.94
N SER A 8 -47.53 16.89 -12.69
CA SER A 8 -46.20 17.07 -13.29
C SER A 8 -45.10 17.24 -12.24
N VAL A 9 -45.38 18.01 -11.17
CA VAL A 9 -44.45 18.22 -10.06
C VAL A 9 -44.27 16.94 -9.24
N THR A 10 -45.35 16.18 -8.95
CA THR A 10 -45.21 14.89 -8.26
C THR A 10 -44.46 13.87 -9.10
N LEU A 11 -44.67 13.83 -10.42
CA LEU A 11 -43.94 12.94 -11.32
C LEU A 11 -42.45 13.29 -11.37
N LEU A 12 -42.09 14.59 -11.38
CA LEU A 12 -40.70 15.04 -11.31
C LEU A 12 -40.05 14.70 -9.96
N ILE A 13 -40.78 14.83 -8.85
CA ILE A 13 -40.30 14.46 -7.51
C ILE A 13 -40.09 12.95 -7.42
N ILE A 14 -41.05 12.14 -7.88
CA ILE A 14 -40.96 10.67 -7.91
C ILE A 14 -39.84 10.20 -8.86
N SER A 15 -39.70 10.83 -10.03
CA SER A 15 -38.60 10.58 -10.96
C SER A 15 -37.25 10.96 -10.36
N SER A 16 -37.16 12.07 -9.60
CA SER A 16 -35.94 12.43 -8.87
C SER A 16 -35.62 11.43 -7.75
N LEU A 17 -36.63 10.97 -7.00
CA LEU A 17 -36.47 9.97 -5.94
C LEU A 17 -36.10 8.58 -6.48
N LEU A 18 -36.60 8.22 -7.66
CA LEU A 18 -36.19 7.02 -8.40
C LEU A 18 -34.80 7.17 -9.03
N SER A 19 -34.38 8.39 -9.39
CA SER A 19 -33.01 8.69 -9.85
C SER A 19 -31.97 8.65 -8.72
N PHE A 20 -32.39 8.77 -7.46
CA PHE A 20 -31.54 8.56 -6.27
C PHE A 20 -31.49 7.10 -5.81
N HIS A 21 -32.23 6.19 -6.44
CA HIS A 21 -32.02 4.75 -6.35
C HIS A 21 -31.29 4.28 -7.62
N SER A 22 -30.09 4.82 -7.86
CA SER A 22 -29.09 3.97 -8.50
C SER A 22 -28.88 2.82 -7.54
N ASN A 23 -29.40 1.64 -7.87
CA ASN A 23 -28.80 0.40 -7.39
C ASN A 23 -27.35 0.47 -7.89
N VAL A 24 -26.47 1.04 -7.06
CA VAL A 24 -25.04 0.86 -7.17
C VAL A 24 -24.88 -0.65 -7.04
N THR A 25 -24.70 -1.30 -8.18
CA THR A 25 -24.19 -2.65 -8.21
C THR A 25 -22.83 -2.55 -7.52
N ASP A 26 -22.78 -2.99 -6.27
CA ASP A 26 -21.59 -3.17 -5.46
C ASP A 26 -20.55 -3.91 -6.33
N GLY A 27 -19.57 -3.16 -6.84
CA GLY A 27 -18.44 -3.77 -7.53
C GLY A 27 -17.61 -4.51 -6.49
N ALA A 28 -17.81 -5.82 -6.38
CA ALA A 28 -17.12 -6.69 -5.43
C ALA A 28 -15.63 -6.82 -5.81
N GLY A 29 -14.84 -5.78 -5.54
CA GLY A 29 -13.39 -5.85 -5.62
C GLY A 29 -12.81 -6.64 -4.45
N SER A 30 -11.58 -7.11 -4.58
CA SER A 30 -10.85 -7.72 -3.48
C SER A 30 -9.42 -7.21 -3.42
N VAL A 31 -8.88 -7.08 -2.20
CA VAL A 31 -7.50 -6.69 -1.95
C VAL A 31 -6.78 -7.82 -1.26
N PHE A 32 -5.58 -8.11 -1.73
CA PHE A 32 -4.65 -9.04 -1.12
C PHE A 32 -3.47 -8.27 -0.57
N PHE A 33 -3.26 -8.39 0.73
CA PHE A 33 -2.07 -7.88 1.38
C PHE A 33 -1.04 -9.02 1.53
N LEU A 34 0.12 -8.85 0.91
CA LEU A 34 1.24 -9.80 0.91
C LEU A 34 2.29 -9.35 1.94
N ASP A 35 2.68 -10.23 2.85
CA ASP A 35 3.67 -9.95 3.89
C ASP A 35 4.87 -10.90 3.81
N ASN A 36 5.94 -10.53 4.49
CA ASN A 36 7.09 -11.41 4.67
C ASN A 36 6.78 -12.46 5.76
N PRO A 37 7.00 -13.76 5.50
CA PRO A 37 6.74 -14.82 6.47
C PRO A 37 7.66 -14.80 7.70
N LYS A 38 8.80 -14.11 7.64
CA LYS A 38 9.78 -14.03 8.74
C LYS A 38 9.58 -12.81 9.64
N HIS A 39 8.97 -11.75 9.11
CA HIS A 39 8.78 -10.50 9.83
C HIS A 39 7.48 -9.84 9.35
N HIS A 40 6.48 -9.87 10.22
CA HIS A 40 5.12 -9.48 9.87
C HIS A 40 4.86 -8.00 10.17
N TYR A 41 4.52 -7.24 9.12
CA TYR A 41 3.98 -5.89 9.22
C TYR A 41 2.45 -5.88 9.26
N LEU A 42 1.83 -6.99 8.89
CA LEU A 42 0.40 -7.21 8.82
C LEU A 42 -0.04 -8.22 9.88
N ARG A 43 -1.26 -8.08 10.37
CA ARG A 43 -1.82 -9.07 11.29
C ARG A 43 -2.21 -10.34 10.52
N PRO A 44 -1.92 -11.53 11.09
CA PRO A 44 -2.31 -12.79 10.46
C PRO A 44 -3.84 -12.86 10.32
N PRO A 45 -4.34 -13.65 9.34
CA PRO A 45 -5.77 -13.89 9.18
C PRO A 45 -6.39 -14.41 10.47
N ALA A 46 -7.56 -13.88 10.86
CA ALA A 46 -8.28 -14.38 12.01
C ALA A 46 -8.83 -15.80 11.72
N PRO A 47 -8.86 -16.72 12.70
CA PRO A 47 -9.37 -18.08 12.53
C PRO A 47 -10.89 -18.16 12.34
N GLU A 48 -11.63 -17.06 12.52
CA GLU A 48 -13.06 -16.96 12.19
C GLU A 48 -13.25 -16.16 10.89
N PRO A 49 -14.20 -16.54 10.01
CA PRO A 49 -14.50 -15.83 8.78
C PRO A 49 -15.25 -14.52 9.08
N GLN A 50 -14.60 -13.58 9.75
CA GLN A 50 -15.01 -12.19 9.65
C GLN A 50 -14.51 -11.69 8.30
N ILE A 51 -15.45 -11.47 7.38
CA ILE A 51 -15.17 -10.79 6.12
C ILE A 51 -14.82 -9.35 6.48
N ASP A 52 -13.54 -9.10 6.70
CA ASP A 52 -13.03 -7.74 6.83
C ASP A 52 -13.27 -7.04 5.50
N THR A 53 -14.00 -5.93 5.57
CA THR A 53 -14.35 -5.09 4.42
C THR A 53 -13.62 -3.76 4.57
N LEU A 54 -12.85 -3.41 3.54
CA LEU A 54 -12.20 -2.10 3.45
C LEU A 54 -12.78 -1.32 2.27
N SER A 55 -12.84 0.00 2.39
CA SER A 55 -13.04 0.88 1.23
C SER A 55 -11.70 1.20 0.57
N LEU A 56 -11.69 1.65 -0.69
CA LEU A 56 -10.47 2.05 -1.38
C LEU A 56 -9.65 3.15 -0.64
N PRO A 57 -10.29 4.17 0.00
CA PRO A 57 -9.56 5.09 0.88
C PRO A 57 -8.92 4.44 2.08
N GLU A 58 -9.55 3.40 2.65
CA GLU A 58 -8.97 2.66 3.76
C GLU A 58 -7.74 1.85 3.27
N VAL A 59 -7.77 1.32 2.05
CA VAL A 59 -6.60 0.68 1.42
C VAL A 59 -5.47 1.69 1.20
N GLY A 60 -5.79 2.89 0.69
CA GLY A 60 -4.81 3.96 0.51
C GLY A 60 -4.20 4.43 1.84
N ALA A 61 -5.03 4.57 2.88
CA ALA A 61 -4.57 4.89 4.22
C ALA A 61 -3.68 3.79 4.83
N ALA A 62 -3.98 2.52 4.56
CA ALA A 62 -3.13 1.40 4.97
C ALA A 62 -1.75 1.50 4.32
N ALA A 63 -1.69 1.78 3.02
CA ALA A 63 -0.44 1.98 2.29
C ALA A 63 0.37 3.16 2.86
N SER A 64 -0.26 4.31 3.14
CA SER A 64 0.40 5.45 3.79
C SER A 64 1.03 5.06 5.13
N VAL A 65 0.32 4.28 5.97
CA VAL A 65 0.85 3.83 7.27
C VAL A 65 2.04 2.88 7.11
N LEU A 66 2.00 1.97 6.13
CA LEU A 66 3.10 1.05 5.82
C LEU A 66 4.35 1.78 5.30
N LEU A 67 4.16 2.88 4.56
CA LEU A 67 5.24 3.76 4.15
C LEU A 67 5.83 4.59 5.32
N GLY A 68 5.18 4.58 6.48
CA GLY A 68 5.59 5.31 7.68
C GLY A 68 4.93 6.68 7.85
N PHE A 69 3.91 7.00 7.05
CA PHE A 69 3.16 8.25 7.14
C PHE A 69 1.90 8.10 7.98
N ALA A 70 1.41 9.23 8.51
CA ALA A 70 0.13 9.26 9.18
C ALA A 70 -1.00 9.11 8.15
N PRO A 71 -2.06 8.34 8.45
CA PRO A 71 -3.23 8.27 7.59
C PRO A 71 -3.99 9.60 7.62
N HIS A 72 -4.88 9.82 6.63
CA HIS A 72 -5.58 11.10 6.49
C HIS A 72 -6.32 11.52 7.77
N SER A 73 -6.29 12.82 8.10
CA SER A 73 -6.89 13.34 9.34
C SER A 73 -8.43 13.26 9.37
N THR A 74 -9.08 13.02 8.23
CA THR A 74 -10.54 12.84 8.13
C THR A 74 -10.97 11.40 8.38
N LEU A 75 -10.03 10.46 8.55
CA LEU A 75 -10.32 9.05 8.76
C LEU A 75 -11.04 8.88 10.11
N CYS A 76 -12.25 8.32 10.06
CA CYS A 76 -13.09 8.20 11.24
C CYS A 76 -12.59 7.07 12.17
N ALA A 77 -13.06 7.06 13.42
CA ALA A 77 -12.67 6.03 14.39
C ALA A 77 -13.03 4.61 13.90
N ALA A 78 -14.13 4.46 13.15
CA ALA A 78 -14.52 3.17 12.58
C ALA A 78 -13.50 2.69 11.52
N SER A 79 -13.13 3.53 10.57
CA SER A 79 -12.09 3.23 9.57
C SER A 79 -10.74 2.96 10.23
N SER A 80 -10.37 3.73 11.26
CA SER A 80 -9.14 3.49 12.02
C SER A 80 -9.15 2.13 12.71
N SER A 81 -10.29 1.69 13.22
CA SER A 81 -10.44 0.36 13.82
C SER A 81 -10.29 -0.75 12.78
N LYS A 82 -10.73 -0.54 11.54
CA LYS A 82 -10.51 -1.50 10.44
C LYS A 82 -9.05 -1.58 10.02
N LEU A 83 -8.35 -0.44 9.96
CA LEU A 83 -6.89 -0.42 9.71
C LEU A 83 -6.13 -1.16 10.81
N ASN A 84 -6.52 -1.00 12.07
CA ASN A 84 -5.98 -1.80 13.17
C ASN A 84 -6.28 -3.29 12.98
N GLY A 85 -7.38 -3.64 12.31
CA GLY A 85 -7.64 -5.02 11.90
C GLY A 85 -6.51 -5.57 11.05
N VAL A 86 -6.00 -4.80 10.08
CA VAL A 86 -5.01 -5.21 9.07
C VAL A 86 -3.56 -5.02 9.51
N LEU A 87 -3.23 -3.87 10.11
CA LEU A 87 -1.86 -3.44 10.36
C LEU A 87 -1.36 -3.87 11.74
N MET A 88 -0.07 -4.20 11.82
CA MET A 88 0.59 -4.38 13.11
C MET A 88 0.71 -3.05 13.87
N PRO A 89 0.56 -3.06 15.20
CA PRO A 89 0.42 -1.84 15.99
C PRO A 89 1.73 -1.05 16.17
N ASN A 90 2.87 -1.51 15.67
CA ASN A 90 4.17 -0.86 15.94
C ASN A 90 4.45 0.31 14.97
N PRO A 91 4.28 1.59 15.37
CA PRO A 91 4.47 2.73 14.48
C PRO A 91 5.93 3.01 14.12
N PHE A 92 6.89 2.44 14.87
CA PHE A 92 8.33 2.66 14.67
C PHE A 92 8.98 1.59 13.80
N ASP A 93 8.27 0.51 13.53
CA ASP A 93 8.72 -0.61 12.71
C ASP A 93 7.77 -0.75 11.53
N ARG A 94 8.13 -0.04 10.45
CA ARG A 94 7.37 0.02 9.21
C ARG A 94 8.28 -0.41 8.06
N PRO A 95 7.75 -1.11 7.06
CA PRO A 95 8.57 -1.54 5.93
C PRO A 95 9.16 -0.34 5.18
N ARG A 96 8.46 0.82 5.20
CA ARG A 96 8.79 2.02 4.41
C ARG A 96 8.86 1.77 2.90
N SER A 97 8.53 0.55 2.44
CA SER A 97 8.47 0.17 1.04
C SER A 97 7.18 -0.60 0.78
N VAL A 98 6.42 -0.20 -0.23
CA VAL A 98 5.14 -0.81 -0.59
C VAL A 98 5.09 -1.05 -2.10
N PHE A 99 4.73 -2.26 -2.50
CA PHE A 99 4.42 -2.62 -3.88
C PHE A 99 2.90 -2.71 -4.04
N MET A 100 2.32 -1.87 -4.91
CA MET A 100 0.89 -1.83 -5.18
C MET A 100 0.61 -2.15 -6.65
N LEU A 101 -0.30 -3.09 -6.91
CA LEU A 101 -0.66 -3.49 -8.26
C LEU A 101 -2.19 -3.57 -8.40
N GLU A 102 -2.74 -2.75 -9.29
CA GLU A 102 -4.13 -2.86 -9.75
C GLU A 102 -4.23 -3.94 -10.83
N VAL A 103 -5.17 -4.87 -10.69
CA VAL A 103 -5.42 -5.97 -11.64
C VAL A 103 -6.86 -5.92 -12.09
N THR A 104 -7.05 -5.86 -13.41
CA THR A 104 -8.39 -5.83 -14.03
C THR A 104 -8.68 -7.17 -14.72
N GLY A 105 -9.95 -7.58 -14.73
CA GLY A 105 -10.36 -8.85 -15.34
C GLY A 105 -10.18 -10.08 -14.45
N ALA A 106 -10.21 -9.97 -13.12
CA ALA A 106 -10.11 -11.13 -12.22
C ALA A 106 -10.99 -10.99 -10.98
N ILE A 107 -12.24 -10.56 -11.19
CA ILE A 107 -13.23 -10.36 -10.13
C ILE A 107 -13.67 -11.72 -9.59
N ASP A 108 -13.60 -11.88 -8.26
CA ASP A 108 -14.11 -13.05 -7.52
C ASP A 108 -13.64 -14.44 -8.00
N SER A 109 -12.46 -14.52 -8.63
CA SER A 109 -11.87 -15.82 -8.96
C SER A 109 -11.24 -16.45 -7.72
N ASP A 110 -11.85 -17.51 -7.20
CA ASP A 110 -11.32 -18.28 -6.06
C ASP A 110 -9.96 -18.95 -6.38
N LEU A 111 -9.60 -19.02 -7.67
CA LEU A 111 -8.28 -19.49 -8.15
C LEU A 111 -7.10 -18.67 -7.63
N VAL A 112 -7.32 -17.39 -7.26
CA VAL A 112 -6.25 -16.57 -6.68
C VAL A 112 -5.80 -17.12 -5.31
N VAL A 113 -6.67 -17.87 -4.62
CA VAL A 113 -6.42 -18.42 -3.27
C VAL A 113 -6.09 -19.92 -3.31
N ASP A 114 -6.60 -20.66 -4.30
CA ASP A 114 -6.51 -22.13 -4.36
C ASP A 114 -5.19 -22.68 -4.95
N LEU A 115 -4.26 -21.83 -5.40
CA LEU A 115 -2.94 -22.29 -5.85
C LEU A 115 -2.04 -22.65 -4.65
N ASP A 116 -1.86 -23.95 -4.42
CA ASP A 116 -0.94 -24.52 -3.42
C ASP A 116 0.51 -24.06 -3.69
N ASN A 117 1.10 -23.33 -2.73
CA ASN A 117 2.41 -22.64 -2.79
C ASN A 117 2.42 -21.22 -3.38
N SER A 118 1.26 -20.63 -3.72
CA SER A 118 1.24 -19.21 -4.07
C SER A 118 1.35 -18.34 -2.82
N ILE A 119 2.01 -17.18 -2.93
CA ILE A 119 2.07 -16.20 -1.83
C ILE A 119 0.70 -15.74 -1.34
N PHE A 120 -0.31 -15.83 -2.22
CA PHE A 120 -1.69 -15.46 -1.95
C PHE A 120 -2.40 -16.38 -0.94
N THR A 121 -1.91 -17.61 -0.73
CA THR A 121 -2.44 -18.52 0.32
C THR A 121 -2.21 -17.97 1.74
N SER A 122 -1.05 -17.33 1.95
CA SER A 122 -0.69 -16.70 3.23
C SER A 122 -1.12 -15.23 3.30
N ALA A 123 -1.59 -14.68 2.18
CA ALA A 123 -2.00 -13.29 2.07
C ALA A 123 -3.31 -13.04 2.80
N ARG A 124 -3.46 -11.81 3.27
CA ARG A 124 -4.73 -11.38 3.84
C ARG A 124 -5.64 -10.87 2.73
N ARG A 125 -6.71 -11.63 2.44
CA ARG A 125 -7.81 -11.21 1.56
C ARG A 125 -8.77 -10.30 2.31
N THR A 126 -9.19 -9.22 1.68
CA THR A 126 -10.19 -8.28 2.19
C THR A 126 -11.12 -7.90 1.05
N LYS A 127 -12.44 -7.86 1.29
CA LYS A 127 -13.39 -7.40 0.27
C LYS A 127 -13.39 -5.87 0.22
N VAL A 128 -13.46 -5.33 -0.99
CA VAL A 128 -13.63 -3.90 -1.20
C VAL A 128 -15.12 -3.56 -1.19
N MET A 129 -15.51 -2.56 -0.41
CA MET A 129 -16.90 -2.08 -0.39
C MET A 129 -16.94 -0.55 -0.37
N GLY A 130 -17.85 0.03 -1.16
CA GLY A 130 -18.05 1.47 -1.24
C GLY A 130 -18.19 1.98 -2.67
N SER A 131 -18.79 3.16 -2.81
CA SER A 131 -19.02 3.84 -4.09
C SER A 131 -17.81 4.66 -4.58
N GLU A 132 -16.72 4.67 -3.83
CA GLU A 132 -15.52 5.41 -4.21
C GLU A 132 -14.67 4.58 -5.16
N HIS A 133 -14.17 5.21 -6.22
CA HIS A 133 -13.52 4.53 -7.34
C HIS A 133 -12.00 4.67 -7.34
N ARG A 134 -11.40 5.25 -6.28
CA ARG A 134 -9.96 5.54 -6.23
C ARG A 134 -9.33 5.18 -4.90
N VAL A 135 -8.10 4.69 -4.99
CA VAL A 135 -7.15 4.47 -3.91
C VAL A 135 -6.20 5.66 -3.93
N ASP A 136 -6.45 6.62 -3.05
CA ASP A 136 -5.55 7.75 -2.86
C ASP A 136 -4.52 7.41 -1.77
N VAL A 137 -3.27 7.21 -2.17
CA VAL A 137 -2.16 7.10 -1.21
C VAL A 137 -1.69 8.50 -0.88
N GLN A 138 -1.92 8.92 0.36
CA GLN A 138 -1.52 10.25 0.82
C GLN A 138 -0.08 10.26 1.32
N LEU A 139 0.72 11.16 0.76
CA LEU A 139 2.12 11.37 1.13
C LEU A 139 2.29 12.73 1.81
N SER A 140 3.20 12.80 2.78
CA SER A 140 3.43 14.00 3.61
C SER A 140 4.42 15.00 3.00
N ASP A 141 5.25 14.56 2.05
CA ASP A 141 6.19 15.37 1.24
C ASP A 141 6.69 14.57 0.01
N GLU A 142 7.03 15.22 -1.11
CA GLU A 142 7.60 14.56 -2.30
C GLU A 142 9.07 14.14 -2.05
N ASP A 143 9.80 14.90 -1.24
CA ASP A 143 11.21 14.63 -0.95
C ASP A 143 11.41 13.42 0.00
N GLU A 144 10.33 12.97 0.67
CA GLU A 144 10.36 11.86 1.62
C GLU A 144 9.98 10.51 0.99
N VAL A 145 9.50 10.50 -0.27
CA VAL A 145 8.99 9.29 -0.95
C VAL A 145 9.46 9.21 -2.40
N SER A 146 10.10 8.09 -2.75
CA SER A 146 10.35 7.72 -4.14
C SER A 146 9.16 6.93 -4.67
N VAL A 147 8.53 7.43 -5.74
CA VAL A 147 7.42 6.75 -6.41
C VAL A 147 7.93 6.17 -7.74
N VAL A 148 7.80 4.86 -7.92
CA VAL A 148 8.17 4.15 -9.15
C VAL A 148 6.91 3.62 -9.83
N SER A 149 6.62 4.12 -11.02
CA SER A 149 5.51 3.68 -11.86
C SER A 149 5.93 2.50 -12.74
N LEU A 150 5.15 1.42 -12.71
CA LEU A 150 5.33 0.23 -13.53
C LEU A 150 4.63 0.31 -14.89
N ASN A 151 3.87 1.38 -15.14
CA ASN A 151 3.20 1.64 -16.41
C ASN A 151 3.96 2.65 -17.28
N ASP A 152 5.19 3.01 -16.89
CA ASP A 152 6.03 3.91 -17.67
C ASP A 152 6.31 3.31 -19.06
N LEU A 153 5.89 4.06 -20.08
CA LEU A 153 5.98 3.71 -21.52
C LEU A 153 7.40 3.41 -22.02
N LEU A 154 8.43 3.71 -21.23
CA LEU A 154 9.84 3.45 -21.57
C LEU A 154 10.17 1.95 -21.70
N SER A 155 9.27 1.07 -21.26
CA SER A 155 9.41 -0.39 -21.25
C SER A 155 8.56 -1.11 -22.30
N TYR A 156 7.84 -0.39 -23.17
CA TYR A 156 7.23 -0.96 -24.39
C TYR A 156 8.32 -1.29 -25.42
N ALA A 157 9.35 -2.03 -25.01
CA ALA A 157 10.28 -2.63 -25.93
C ALA A 157 9.51 -3.60 -26.83
N GLU A 158 9.85 -3.59 -28.13
CA GLU A 158 9.32 -4.59 -29.05
C GLU A 158 9.75 -5.97 -28.56
N LEU A 159 8.77 -6.83 -28.24
CA LEU A 159 9.02 -8.22 -27.89
C LEU A 159 9.92 -8.86 -28.95
N SER A 160 10.99 -9.51 -28.52
CA SER A 160 11.86 -10.32 -29.36
C SER A 160 11.70 -11.81 -29.06
N ASP A 161 12.03 -12.68 -30.02
CA ASP A 161 12.00 -14.13 -29.83
C ASP A 161 12.93 -14.57 -28.68
N LYS A 162 14.04 -13.85 -28.48
CA LYS A 162 14.93 -14.06 -27.34
C LYS A 162 14.25 -13.75 -26.01
N GLU A 163 13.58 -12.60 -25.88
CA GLU A 163 12.86 -12.26 -24.64
C GLU A 163 11.73 -13.26 -24.34
N LEU A 164 11.03 -13.74 -25.37
CA LEU A 164 10.03 -14.78 -25.20
C LEU A 164 10.65 -16.10 -24.72
N SER A 165 11.81 -16.48 -25.24
CA SER A 165 12.54 -17.67 -24.80
C SER A 165 13.07 -17.54 -23.36
N ASP A 166 13.64 -16.39 -23.00
CA ASP A 166 14.13 -16.09 -21.66
C ASP A 166 12.96 -16.07 -20.65
N PHE A 167 11.83 -15.44 -21.01
CA PHE A 167 10.61 -15.42 -20.22
C PHE A 167 10.04 -16.83 -20.01
N ALA A 168 9.95 -17.64 -21.09
CA ALA A 168 9.48 -19.01 -21.00
C ALA A 168 10.38 -19.82 -20.05
N SER A 169 11.69 -19.70 -20.20
CA SER A 169 12.69 -20.38 -19.37
C SER A 169 12.58 -20.00 -17.90
N TRP A 170 12.33 -18.72 -17.60
CA TRP A 170 12.11 -18.23 -16.22
C TRP A 170 10.89 -18.87 -15.56
N LEU A 171 9.89 -19.26 -16.34
CA LEU A 171 8.69 -19.99 -15.90
C LEU A 171 8.82 -21.51 -16.02
N GLY A 172 9.96 -22.04 -16.45
CA GLY A 172 10.16 -23.47 -16.68
C GLY A 172 9.50 -24.01 -17.96
N GLY A 173 9.04 -23.12 -18.84
CA GLY A 173 8.48 -23.42 -20.15
C GLY A 173 9.47 -23.30 -21.30
N SER A 174 8.93 -23.21 -22.51
CA SER A 174 9.71 -23.05 -23.74
C SER A 174 8.98 -22.19 -24.77
N TYR A 175 9.76 -21.57 -25.66
CA TYR A 175 9.26 -20.85 -26.82
C TYR A 175 9.72 -21.53 -28.10
N VAL A 176 8.79 -21.78 -29.02
CA VAL A 176 9.06 -22.39 -30.32
C VAL A 176 8.81 -21.34 -31.41
N GLU A 177 9.88 -20.90 -32.05
CA GLU A 177 9.82 -19.94 -33.16
C GLU A 177 9.00 -20.51 -34.34
N ASP A 178 8.26 -19.63 -35.01
CA ASP A 178 7.51 -19.97 -36.22
C ASP A 178 8.22 -19.41 -37.46
N ALA A 179 8.23 -20.18 -38.54
CA ALA A 179 8.81 -19.79 -39.82
C ALA A 179 8.00 -18.68 -40.52
N SER A 180 6.78 -18.37 -40.07
CA SER A 180 5.91 -17.35 -40.65
C SER A 180 6.33 -15.90 -40.37
N GLY A 181 7.17 -15.67 -39.36
CA GLY A 181 7.70 -14.36 -39.02
C GLY A 181 8.16 -14.24 -37.56
N PRO A 182 8.94 -13.19 -37.23
CA PRO A 182 9.43 -12.99 -35.86
C PRO A 182 8.25 -12.79 -34.90
N VAL A 183 8.39 -13.29 -33.66
CA VAL A 183 7.40 -13.11 -32.58
C VAL A 183 6.01 -13.68 -32.92
N ASN A 184 5.95 -14.71 -33.77
CA ASN A 184 4.70 -15.41 -34.13
C ASN A 184 4.66 -16.87 -33.66
N GLY A 185 5.73 -17.32 -32.98
CA GLY A 185 5.86 -18.65 -32.41
C GLY A 185 4.85 -19.01 -31.31
N GLU A 186 5.02 -20.22 -30.78
CA GLU A 186 4.19 -20.79 -29.72
C GLU A 186 4.94 -20.75 -28.38
N LEU A 187 4.31 -20.17 -27.36
CA LEU A 187 4.78 -20.16 -25.99
C LEU A 187 4.09 -21.27 -25.20
N ILE A 188 4.88 -22.15 -24.59
CA ILE A 188 4.41 -23.33 -23.86
C ILE A 188 4.90 -23.25 -22.42
N ILE A 189 3.98 -23.05 -21.47
CA ILE A 189 4.29 -22.94 -20.04
C ILE A 189 3.63 -24.10 -19.27
N PRO A 190 4.36 -24.85 -18.44
CA PRO A 190 3.77 -25.88 -17.58
C PRO A 190 2.93 -25.23 -16.47
N MET A 191 1.74 -25.77 -16.25
CA MET A 191 0.80 -25.36 -15.19
C MET A 191 0.90 -26.33 -13.99
N GLU A 192 0.39 -25.93 -12.83
CA GLU A 192 0.49 -26.75 -11.60
C GLU A 192 -0.31 -28.06 -11.69
N ASN A 193 -1.42 -28.04 -12.43
CA ASN A 193 -2.24 -29.22 -12.71
C ASN A 193 -1.56 -30.25 -13.65
N GLY A 194 -0.32 -29.98 -14.09
CA GLY A 194 0.45 -30.83 -15.01
C GLY A 194 0.09 -30.65 -16.49
N ALA A 195 -0.86 -29.78 -16.81
CA ALA A 195 -1.13 -29.36 -18.19
C ALA A 195 -0.11 -28.33 -18.66
N ASN A 196 -0.19 -27.95 -19.95
CA ASN A 196 0.60 -26.87 -20.51
C ASN A 196 -0.32 -25.78 -21.05
N LEU A 197 -0.12 -24.54 -20.60
CA LEU A 197 -0.69 -23.37 -21.25
C LEU A 197 0.05 -23.11 -22.56
N ARG A 198 -0.71 -23.05 -23.64
CA ARG A 198 -0.21 -22.75 -24.99
C ARG A 198 -0.76 -21.41 -25.44
N LEU A 199 0.14 -20.46 -25.64
CA LEU A 199 -0.18 -19.12 -26.12
C LEU A 199 0.45 -18.94 -27.51
N PHE A 200 -0.36 -18.56 -28.47
CA PHE A 200 0.05 -18.39 -29.85
C PHE A 200 0.33 -16.91 -30.09
N MET A 201 1.61 -16.55 -30.27
CA MET A 201 1.98 -15.15 -30.45
C MET A 201 1.44 -14.57 -31.77
N SER A 202 0.95 -15.40 -32.70
CA SER A 202 0.18 -14.92 -33.85
C SER A 202 -1.17 -14.29 -33.49
N LYS A 203 -1.73 -14.58 -32.31
CA LYS A 203 -2.98 -14.00 -31.81
C LYS A 203 -2.71 -12.72 -31.00
N ASN A 204 -3.48 -11.68 -31.28
CA ASN A 204 -3.25 -10.38 -30.63
C ASN A 204 -3.45 -10.43 -29.11
N ALA A 205 -4.49 -11.11 -28.63
CA ALA A 205 -4.77 -11.23 -27.20
C ALA A 205 -3.63 -11.91 -26.44
N ASP A 206 -3.15 -13.05 -26.94
CA ASP A 206 -2.02 -13.80 -26.38
C ASP A 206 -0.74 -12.94 -26.37
N LYS A 207 -0.45 -12.26 -27.48
CA LYS A 207 0.74 -11.39 -27.62
C LYS A 207 0.67 -10.20 -26.66
N GLU A 208 -0.49 -9.59 -26.52
CA GLU A 208 -0.70 -8.42 -25.65
C GLU A 208 -0.61 -8.79 -24.17
N PHE A 209 -1.23 -9.90 -23.77
CA PHE A 209 -1.09 -10.44 -22.42
C PHE A 209 0.38 -10.71 -22.04
N ILE A 210 1.12 -11.39 -22.91
CA ILE A 210 2.55 -11.67 -22.67
C ILE A 210 3.38 -10.39 -22.67
N ARG A 211 3.10 -9.43 -23.57
CA ARG A 211 3.78 -8.13 -23.58
C ARG A 211 3.59 -7.41 -22.24
N SER A 212 2.36 -7.38 -21.72
CA SER A 212 2.07 -6.74 -20.43
C SER A 212 2.81 -7.44 -19.28
N LEU A 213 2.90 -8.78 -19.27
CA LEU A 213 3.66 -9.51 -18.24
C LEU A 213 5.16 -9.25 -18.31
N VAL A 214 5.75 -9.32 -19.52
CA VAL A 214 7.18 -9.06 -19.72
C VAL A 214 7.52 -7.63 -19.33
N SER A 215 6.68 -6.66 -19.71
CA SER A 215 6.83 -5.25 -19.31
C SER A 215 6.79 -5.09 -17.79
N LEU A 216 5.83 -5.73 -17.11
CA LEU A 216 5.75 -5.72 -15.65
C LEU A 216 7.04 -6.24 -15.00
N ILE A 217 7.57 -7.37 -15.48
CA ILE A 217 8.82 -7.96 -14.95
C ILE A 217 9.99 -7.00 -15.14
N HIS A 218 10.16 -6.43 -16.33
CA HIS A 218 11.24 -5.49 -16.61
C HIS A 218 11.13 -4.22 -15.76
N ASN A 219 9.92 -3.69 -15.55
CA ASN A 219 9.72 -2.51 -14.71
C ASN A 219 9.97 -2.80 -13.23
N ILE A 220 9.68 -4.02 -12.75
CA ILE A 220 10.06 -4.41 -11.39
C ILE A 220 11.59 -4.54 -11.27
N GLN A 221 12.26 -5.14 -12.24
CA GLN A 221 13.73 -5.19 -12.24
C GLN A 221 14.34 -3.79 -12.22
N ARG A 222 13.77 -2.85 -12.98
CA ARG A 222 14.12 -1.43 -12.94
C ARG A 222 13.89 -0.84 -11.54
N ALA A 223 12.74 -1.10 -10.91
CA ALA A 223 12.45 -0.63 -9.55
C ALA A 223 13.47 -1.17 -8.53
N ILE A 224 13.88 -2.44 -8.65
CA ILE A 224 14.92 -3.04 -7.81
C ILE A 224 16.27 -2.34 -8.01
N ASN A 225 16.64 -1.98 -9.24
CA ASN A 225 17.87 -1.24 -9.50
C ASN A 225 17.83 0.16 -8.88
N ILE A 226 16.68 0.85 -8.98
CA ILE A 226 16.47 2.15 -8.33
C ILE A 226 16.60 2.00 -6.80
N HIS A 227 16.01 0.97 -6.21
CA HIS A 227 16.15 0.69 -4.78
C HIS A 227 17.61 0.55 -4.36
N GLN A 228 18.43 -0.16 -5.13
CA GLN A 228 19.86 -0.32 -4.83
C GLN A 228 20.56 1.04 -4.77
N GLU A 229 20.33 1.91 -5.76
CA GLU A 229 20.88 3.27 -5.79
C GLU A 229 20.39 4.12 -4.60
N LEU A 230 19.10 4.03 -4.25
CA LEU A 230 18.51 4.78 -3.14
C LEU A 230 18.97 4.26 -1.77
N SER A 231 19.18 2.96 -1.63
CA SER A 231 19.63 2.33 -0.38
C SER A 231 21.04 2.75 0.02
N GLU A 232 21.86 3.17 -0.94
CA GLU A 232 23.21 3.71 -0.72
C GLU A 232 23.21 5.22 -0.41
N SER A 233 22.08 5.90 -0.58
CA SER A 233 21.96 7.33 -0.34
C SER A 233 21.89 7.68 1.15
N VAL A 234 22.33 8.90 1.51
CA VAL A 234 22.35 9.38 2.90
C VAL A 234 20.93 9.55 3.47
N HIS A 235 19.95 9.82 2.60
CA HIS A 235 18.54 9.95 2.95
C HIS A 235 17.80 8.79 2.28
N SER A 236 17.49 7.73 3.02
CA SER A 236 16.67 6.62 2.51
C SER A 236 15.19 7.05 2.55
N PRO A 237 14.59 7.39 1.38
CA PRO A 237 13.18 7.76 1.32
C PRO A 237 12.30 6.53 1.55
N ALA A 238 11.01 6.73 1.80
CA ALA A 238 10.06 5.63 1.64
C ALA A 238 9.87 5.33 0.15
N GLU A 239 9.55 4.10 -0.22
CA GLU A 239 9.46 3.66 -1.62
C GLU A 239 8.08 3.12 -1.93
N LEU A 240 7.40 3.72 -2.91
CA LEU A 240 6.11 3.26 -3.41
C LEU A 240 6.27 2.80 -4.86
N ILE A 241 6.19 1.50 -5.08
CA ILE A 241 6.12 0.92 -6.42
C ILE A 241 4.65 0.74 -6.75
N THR A 242 4.17 1.35 -7.84
CA THR A 242 2.76 1.30 -8.23
C THR A 242 2.58 0.91 -9.69
N GLY A 243 1.57 0.10 -9.99
CA GLY A 243 1.24 -0.25 -11.35
C GLY A 243 -0.19 -0.73 -11.56
N LYS A 244 -0.53 -0.92 -12.84
CA LYS A 244 -1.78 -1.48 -13.34
C LYS A 244 -1.49 -2.59 -14.35
N PHE A 245 -2.20 -3.70 -14.21
CA PHE A 245 -2.15 -4.85 -15.11
C PHE A 245 -3.53 -5.16 -15.66
N ASP A 246 -3.67 -5.08 -16.99
CA ASP A 246 -4.89 -5.30 -17.74
C ASP A 246 -4.85 -6.53 -18.65
N GLY A 247 -3.72 -7.24 -18.68
CA GLY A 247 -3.54 -8.40 -19.54
C GLY A 247 -4.55 -9.53 -19.31
N ILE A 248 -5.08 -9.70 -18.09
CA ILE A 248 -6.11 -10.72 -17.83
C ILE A 248 -7.42 -10.36 -18.54
N LYS A 249 -7.84 -9.09 -18.46
CA LYS A 249 -9.02 -8.59 -19.16
C LYS A 249 -8.91 -8.84 -20.67
N VAL A 250 -7.73 -8.61 -21.26
CA VAL A 250 -7.46 -8.88 -22.67
C VAL A 250 -7.69 -10.35 -23.03
N LEU A 251 -7.28 -11.29 -22.19
CA LEU A 251 -7.54 -12.71 -22.40
C LEU A 251 -9.03 -13.05 -22.25
N GLN A 252 -9.71 -12.48 -21.25
CA GLN A 252 -11.13 -12.71 -21.01
C GLN A 252 -12.01 -12.18 -22.14
N ASP A 253 -11.70 -11.00 -22.67
CA ASP A 253 -12.43 -10.39 -23.78
C ASP A 253 -12.33 -11.25 -25.05
N HIS A 254 -11.24 -12.03 -25.22
CA HIS A 254 -11.02 -12.87 -26.38
C HIS A 254 -11.51 -14.32 -26.22
N TYR A 255 -11.27 -14.93 -25.05
CA TYR A 255 -11.52 -16.35 -24.80
C TYR A 255 -12.68 -16.65 -23.85
N GLY A 256 -13.24 -15.63 -23.20
CA GLY A 256 -14.13 -15.81 -22.05
C GLY A 256 -13.35 -16.06 -20.76
N THR A 257 -14.06 -16.33 -19.66
CA THR A 257 -13.47 -16.45 -18.31
C THR A 257 -12.84 -17.81 -18.00
N GLU A 258 -13.14 -18.84 -18.80
CA GLU A 258 -12.71 -20.23 -18.57
C GLU A 258 -11.56 -20.63 -19.51
N GLY A 259 -10.81 -21.68 -19.16
CA GLY A 259 -9.82 -22.29 -20.04
C GLY A 259 -8.56 -21.45 -20.21
N VAL A 260 -8.40 -20.75 -21.34
CA VAL A 260 -7.16 -20.00 -21.63
C VAL A 260 -7.01 -18.79 -20.70
N ALA A 261 -8.09 -18.06 -20.43
CA ALA A 261 -8.04 -16.92 -19.50
C ALA A 261 -7.83 -17.37 -18.05
N GLU A 262 -8.39 -18.51 -17.67
CA GLU A 262 -8.20 -19.14 -16.36
C GLU A 262 -6.73 -19.53 -16.14
N ASN A 263 -6.13 -20.25 -17.09
CA ASN A 263 -4.70 -20.58 -17.08
C ASN A 263 -3.82 -19.31 -17.17
N GLY A 264 -4.31 -18.26 -17.86
CA GLY A 264 -3.63 -16.96 -17.91
C GLY A 264 -3.59 -16.27 -16.54
N LEU A 265 -4.66 -16.39 -15.75
CA LEU A 265 -4.70 -15.92 -14.37
C LEU A 265 -3.74 -16.73 -13.48
N GLU A 266 -3.71 -18.04 -13.62
CA GLU A 266 -2.73 -18.92 -12.93
C GLU A 266 -1.28 -18.49 -13.23
N LEU A 267 -0.98 -18.25 -14.51
CA LEU A 267 0.32 -17.76 -14.95
C LEU A 267 0.67 -16.39 -14.36
N PHE A 268 -0.30 -15.48 -14.29
CA PHE A 268 -0.14 -14.18 -13.67
C PHE A 268 0.15 -14.31 -12.16
N VAL A 269 -0.61 -15.12 -11.43
CA VAL A 269 -0.41 -15.38 -9.99
C VAL A 269 0.99 -15.94 -9.74
N THR A 270 1.41 -16.92 -10.54
CA THR A 270 2.76 -17.51 -10.49
C THR A 270 3.84 -16.46 -10.73
N SER A 271 3.64 -15.61 -11.75
CA SER A 271 4.58 -14.54 -12.10
C SER A 271 4.70 -13.52 -10.97
N VAL A 272 3.58 -13.04 -10.43
CA VAL A 272 3.55 -12.07 -9.32
C VAL A 272 4.20 -12.67 -8.06
N SER A 273 4.00 -13.95 -7.77
CA SER A 273 4.66 -14.63 -6.65
C SER A 273 6.19 -14.56 -6.79
N LYS A 274 6.73 -14.93 -7.96
CA LYS A 274 8.18 -14.85 -8.21
C LYS A 274 8.73 -13.42 -8.22
N ILE A 275 7.95 -12.47 -8.74
CA ILE A 275 8.26 -11.04 -8.72
C ILE A 275 8.37 -10.57 -7.26
N PHE A 276 7.40 -10.93 -6.42
CA PHE A 276 7.39 -10.53 -5.03
C PHE A 276 8.51 -11.20 -4.21
N ASP A 277 8.87 -12.45 -4.50
CA ASP A 277 10.06 -13.09 -3.92
C ASP A 277 11.35 -12.33 -4.26
N SER A 278 11.45 -11.85 -5.51
CA SER A 278 12.58 -11.04 -5.96
C SER A 278 12.62 -9.68 -5.24
N LEU A 279 11.47 -9.04 -5.06
CA LEU A 279 11.33 -7.82 -4.27
C LEU A 279 11.71 -8.07 -2.79
N GLN A 280 11.19 -9.12 -2.16
CA GLN A 280 11.55 -9.47 -0.79
C GLN A 280 13.05 -9.69 -0.64
N ALA A 281 13.70 -10.35 -1.60
CA ALA A 281 15.15 -10.54 -1.58
C ALA A 281 15.90 -9.20 -1.69
N ALA A 282 15.51 -8.32 -2.61
CA ALA A 282 16.13 -7.01 -2.81
C ALA A 282 15.97 -6.09 -1.60
N TYR A 283 14.76 -6.01 -1.05
CA TYR A 283 14.41 -5.17 0.10
C TYR A 283 14.71 -5.84 1.45
N LYS A 284 15.41 -6.97 1.47
CA LYS A 284 15.75 -7.74 2.69
C LYS A 284 14.51 -8.07 3.55
N GLY A 285 13.37 -8.24 2.90
CA GLY A 285 12.10 -8.53 3.53
C GLY A 285 11.35 -7.32 4.11
N GLN A 286 11.82 -6.09 3.86
CA GLN A 286 11.19 -4.84 4.30
C GLN A 286 10.30 -4.25 3.21
N ILE A 287 9.44 -5.07 2.60
CA ILE A 287 8.46 -4.64 1.60
C ILE A 287 7.16 -5.40 1.78
N VAL A 288 6.04 -4.68 1.62
CA VAL A 288 4.68 -5.24 1.69
C VAL A 288 4.01 -5.09 0.33
N GLY A 289 3.30 -6.13 -0.10
CA GLY A 289 2.53 -6.12 -1.35
C GLY A 289 1.05 -5.81 -1.10
N VAL A 290 0.44 -5.03 -2.00
CA VAL A 290 -0.99 -4.73 -2.01
C VAL A 290 -1.51 -4.94 -3.43
N VAL A 291 -2.18 -6.07 -3.67
CA VAL A 291 -2.74 -6.40 -4.98
C VAL A 291 -4.24 -6.16 -4.96
N ILE A 292 -4.73 -5.30 -5.84
CA ILE A 292 -6.12 -4.83 -5.87
C ILE A 292 -6.79 -5.39 -7.13
N TYR A 293 -7.75 -6.28 -6.94
CA TYR A 293 -8.60 -6.79 -8.00
C TYR A 293 -9.88 -5.97 -8.06
N GLY A 294 -10.18 -5.40 -9.23
CA GLY A 294 -11.38 -4.57 -9.40
C GLY A 294 -11.87 -4.51 -10.85
N GLU A 295 -13.11 -4.08 -11.00
CA GLU A 295 -13.66 -3.68 -12.29
C GLU A 295 -13.31 -2.20 -12.54
N THR A 296 -12.79 -1.88 -13.72
CA THR A 296 -12.59 -0.49 -14.14
C THR A 296 -13.94 0.21 -14.25
N LEU A 297 -14.36 0.92 -13.20
CA LEU A 297 -15.50 1.83 -13.22
C LEU A 297 -15.10 3.28 -13.55
N ALA A 298 -13.79 3.55 -13.65
CA ALA A 298 -13.27 4.84 -14.10
C ALA A 298 -13.18 4.89 -15.64
N PRO A 299 -13.37 6.06 -16.28
CA PRO A 299 -13.11 6.22 -17.72
C PRO A 299 -11.69 5.72 -18.03
N GLU A 300 -11.50 5.09 -19.19
CA GLU A 300 -10.32 4.27 -19.56
C GLU A 300 -8.94 4.94 -19.37
N SER A 301 -8.88 6.24 -19.08
CA SER A 301 -7.68 7.02 -18.81
C SER A 301 -7.35 7.28 -17.33
N GLU A 302 -8.20 6.91 -16.37
CA GLU A 302 -8.00 7.22 -14.95
C GLU A 302 -7.62 5.96 -14.15
N ASN A 303 -6.41 5.96 -13.58
CA ASN A 303 -5.93 4.88 -12.71
C ASN A 303 -6.75 4.84 -11.42
N VAL A 304 -7.10 3.63 -10.96
CA VAL A 304 -7.74 3.46 -9.64
C VAL A 304 -6.74 3.81 -8.55
N LEU A 305 -5.44 3.56 -8.79
CA LEU A 305 -4.37 3.96 -7.89
C LEU A 305 -3.85 5.36 -8.23
N ASN A 306 -4.02 6.27 -7.28
CA ASN A 306 -3.58 7.65 -7.40
C ASN A 306 -2.69 8.00 -6.20
N VAL A 307 -1.60 8.73 -6.46
CA VAL A 307 -0.70 9.20 -5.41
C VAL A 307 -1.00 10.68 -5.18
N VAL A 308 -1.53 10.99 -4.00
CA VAL A 308 -1.92 12.35 -3.63
C VAL A 308 -0.89 12.89 -2.64
N VAL A 309 -0.08 13.84 -3.08
CA VAL A 309 0.85 14.53 -2.19
C VAL A 309 0.09 15.65 -1.49
N THR A 310 0.09 15.63 -0.16
CA THR A 310 -0.57 16.66 0.65
C THR A 310 0.46 17.41 1.49
N SER A 311 0.34 18.73 1.56
CA SER A 311 1.16 19.53 2.47
C SER A 311 0.71 19.29 3.91
N ARG A 312 1.66 18.95 4.78
CA ARG A 312 1.51 18.48 6.17
C ARG A 312 0.42 19.19 6.99
N PRO A 313 -0.69 18.51 7.36
CA PRO A 313 -1.44 18.80 8.57
C PRO A 313 -0.91 17.93 9.74
N SER A 314 -1.06 18.43 10.98
CA SER A 314 -0.60 17.79 12.22
C SER A 314 -0.83 16.28 12.30
N THR A 315 0.23 15.52 12.65
CA THR A 315 0.21 14.06 12.85
C THR A 315 -0.78 13.67 13.95
N ARG A 316 -1.84 12.93 13.60
CA ARG A 316 -2.67 12.20 14.56
C ARG A 316 -2.28 10.73 14.50
N LEU A 317 -1.76 10.19 15.61
CA LEU A 317 -1.49 8.76 15.75
C LEU A 317 -2.80 7.96 15.76
N LEU A 318 -2.80 6.80 15.11
CA LEU A 318 -3.91 5.84 15.12
C LEU A 318 -4.30 5.51 16.57
N GLU A 319 -5.60 5.47 16.84
CA GLU A 319 -6.10 5.17 18.17
C GLU A 319 -5.85 3.68 18.49
N GLU A 320 -5.01 3.41 19.51
CA GLU A 320 -4.82 2.06 20.00
C GLU A 320 -6.16 1.52 20.52
N THR A 321 -6.58 0.36 20.02
CA THR A 321 -7.64 -0.40 20.67
C THR A 321 -7.17 -0.71 22.08
N LYS A 322 -7.94 -0.25 23.08
CA LYS A 322 -7.79 -0.68 24.47
C LYS A 322 -8.03 -2.18 24.56
N VAL A 323 -7.02 -2.98 24.24
CA VAL A 323 -6.90 -4.33 24.78
C VAL A 323 -7.06 -4.16 26.28
N SER A 324 -7.92 -4.94 26.94
CA SER A 324 -8.17 -4.80 28.37
C SER A 324 -6.86 -5.02 29.12
N ALA A 325 -6.14 -3.92 29.35
CA ALA A 325 -4.89 -3.92 30.07
C ALA A 325 -5.21 -4.36 31.49
N ASN A 326 -4.48 -5.36 31.96
CA ASN A 326 -4.45 -5.69 33.37
C ASN A 326 -4.20 -4.37 34.14
N PHE A 327 -5.19 -3.94 34.94
CA PHE A 327 -5.21 -2.65 35.63
C PHE A 327 -3.94 -2.36 36.46
N THR A 328 -3.14 -3.39 36.75
CA THR A 328 -1.84 -3.33 37.42
C THR A 328 -0.77 -2.59 36.61
N THR A 329 -0.66 -2.77 35.29
CA THR A 329 0.44 -2.16 34.51
C THR A 329 0.23 -0.67 34.24
N ILE A 330 -1.02 -0.23 34.08
CA ILE A 330 -1.37 1.19 33.93
C ILE A 330 -1.08 1.96 35.22
N ALA A 331 -1.39 1.36 36.38
CA ALA A 331 -1.13 1.99 37.68
C ALA A 331 0.38 2.19 37.93
N GLU A 332 1.21 1.21 37.53
CA GLU A 332 2.67 1.28 37.67
C GLU A 332 3.27 2.39 36.78
N VAL A 333 2.87 2.49 35.52
CA VAL A 333 3.40 3.53 34.60
C VAL A 333 3.00 4.93 35.06
N VAL A 334 1.78 5.12 35.56
CA VAL A 334 1.32 6.41 36.09
C VAL A 334 2.08 6.76 37.39
N LEU A 335 2.34 5.79 38.25
CA LEU A 335 3.16 5.98 39.45
C LEU A 335 4.58 6.43 39.10
N VAL A 336 5.23 5.76 38.15
CA VAL A 336 6.61 6.07 37.72
C VAL A 336 6.69 7.47 37.09
N ARG A 337 5.75 7.83 36.22
CA ARG A 337 5.72 9.18 35.62
C ARG A 337 5.47 10.27 36.66
N ARG A 338 4.61 9.99 37.64
CA ARG A 338 4.33 10.92 38.74
C ARG A 338 5.52 11.09 39.67
N THR A 339 6.22 10.02 40.04
CA THR A 339 7.41 10.10 40.89
C THR A 339 8.56 10.80 40.19
N LEU A 340 8.78 10.52 38.90
CA LEU A 340 9.81 11.19 38.11
C LEU A 340 9.55 12.69 37.98
N ALA A 341 8.30 13.10 37.69
CA ALA A 341 7.93 14.51 37.62
C ALA A 341 8.14 15.24 38.96
N TRP A 342 7.77 14.61 40.08
CA TRP A 342 7.97 15.18 41.42
C TRP A 342 9.44 15.32 41.79
N ILE A 343 10.26 14.29 41.54
CA ILE A 343 11.70 14.33 41.83
C ILE A 343 12.37 15.43 41.01
N THR A 344 12.06 15.51 39.71
CA THR A 344 12.66 16.51 38.82
C THR A 344 12.24 17.94 39.23
N GLY A 345 10.97 18.13 39.60
CA GLY A 345 10.47 19.41 40.09
C GLY A 345 11.12 19.85 41.41
N ILE A 346 11.28 18.93 42.36
CA ILE A 346 11.95 19.21 43.65
C ILE A 346 13.42 19.57 43.43
N ILE A 347 14.14 18.84 42.57
CA ILE A 347 15.54 19.12 42.25
C ILE A 347 15.69 20.52 41.65
N LEU A 348 14.83 20.89 40.68
CA LEU A 348 14.84 22.21 40.07
C LEU A 348 14.51 23.32 41.08
N LEU A 349 13.57 23.08 41.98
CA LEU A 349 13.19 24.05 43.02
C LEU A 349 14.31 24.26 44.04
N ILE A 350 14.97 23.19 44.48
CA ILE A 350 16.13 23.30 45.40
C ILE A 350 17.29 24.00 44.70
N SER A 351 17.59 23.61 43.45
CA SER A 351 18.67 24.20 42.66
C SER A 351 18.47 25.72 42.45
N THR A 352 17.25 26.14 42.13
CA THR A 352 16.92 27.56 41.95
C THR A 352 17.01 28.35 43.26
N LEU A 353 16.53 27.80 44.38
CA LEU A 353 16.68 28.42 45.69
C LEU A 353 18.15 28.56 46.12
N LEU A 354 18.96 27.53 45.88
CA LEU A 354 20.40 27.55 46.17
C LEU A 354 21.11 28.61 45.32
N GLY A 355 20.76 28.70 44.04
CA GLY A 355 21.29 29.71 43.12
C GLY A 355 20.95 31.14 43.55
N ILE A 356 19.70 31.39 43.97
CA ILE A 356 19.28 32.69 44.49
C ILE A 356 20.02 33.02 45.80
N TYR A 357 20.15 32.03 46.70
CA TYR A 357 20.87 32.20 47.95
C TYR A 357 22.34 32.59 47.71
N PHE A 358 23.04 31.91 46.80
CA PHE A 358 24.41 32.24 46.44
C PHE A 358 24.55 33.60 45.74
N LEU A 359 23.57 34.01 44.92
CA LEU A 359 23.55 35.34 44.32
C LEU A 359 23.37 36.45 45.37
N LEU A 360 22.51 36.25 46.36
CA LEU A 360 22.27 37.23 47.43
C LEU A 360 23.43 37.32 48.43
N TYR A 361 24.12 36.20 48.68
CA TYR A 361 25.26 36.14 49.58
C TYR A 361 26.62 36.19 48.89
N MET A 362 26.65 36.54 47.60
CA MET A 362 27.91 36.72 46.89
C MET A 362 28.68 37.86 47.59
N PRO A 363 29.89 37.60 48.13
CA PRO A 363 30.70 38.66 48.69
C PRO A 363 31.06 39.58 47.53
N LEU A 364 30.48 40.78 47.51
CA LEU A 364 31.01 41.84 46.68
C LEU A 364 32.48 41.99 47.08
N THR A 365 33.38 41.53 46.22
CA THR A 365 34.77 41.97 46.24
C THR A 365 34.69 43.49 46.22
N LYS A 366 34.99 44.08 47.38
CA LYS A 366 35.05 45.52 47.57
C LYS A 366 36.20 46.02 46.71
N ASP A 367 35.93 46.22 45.43
CA ASP A 367 36.87 46.87 44.55
C ASP A 367 37.13 48.27 45.08
N THR A 368 38.40 48.61 45.06
CA THR A 368 39.12 49.75 45.63
C THR A 368 38.52 51.13 45.33
N LEU A 369 37.44 51.22 44.53
CA LEU A 369 36.73 52.46 44.21
C LEU A 369 35.70 52.90 45.26
N LEU A 370 35.13 51.99 46.06
CA LEU A 370 34.12 52.33 47.09
C LEU A 370 34.71 52.97 48.37
N TYR A 371 36.04 52.95 48.53
CA TYR A 371 36.74 53.63 49.64
C TYR A 371 37.35 55.00 49.25
N SER A 372 37.17 55.48 48.02
CA SER A 372 37.72 56.77 47.59
C SER A 372 37.06 58.01 48.22
N ASN A 373 35.98 57.84 48.98
CA ASN A 373 35.23 58.95 49.59
C ASN A 373 35.36 59.09 51.12
N VAL A 374 36.30 58.39 51.77
CA VAL A 374 36.65 58.72 53.16
C VAL A 374 37.84 59.67 53.14
N LYS A 375 37.55 60.97 53.03
CA LYS A 375 38.49 62.02 53.44
C LYS A 375 38.68 61.90 54.95
N LEU A 376 39.89 61.50 55.35
CA LEU A 376 40.42 61.77 56.68
C LEU A 376 40.75 63.26 56.75
N ASP A 377 40.00 64.00 57.58
CA ASP A 377 40.51 65.17 58.29
C ASP A 377 41.10 64.71 59.64
#